data_AF-A0A419S695-F1
#
_entry.id   AF-A0A419S695-F1
#
_cell.length_a   1.000
_cell.length_b   1.000
_cell.length_c   1.000
_cell.angle_alpha   90.00
_cell.angle_beta   90.00
_cell.angle_gamma   90.00
#
_symmetry.space_group_name_H-M   'P 1'
#
loop_
_entity.id
_entity.type
_entity.pdbx_description
1 polymer ?
#
loop_
_entity_poly.entity_id
_entity_poly.type
_entity_poly.pdbx_seq_one_letter_code
_entity_poly.pdbx_strand_id
1 'polypeptide(L)'
;MDKRLTWHYTLRPSPLGDEYNVKMVYELGSSPKVYVLNPKPLALARGAKRLPHVYDQEKQRLCLYYPDGKQWNSSMPLAKTIVWWTYEWLYHYEIWLGTDNDWKGGGVHPFKNQPKIEELERSAQTNK
;
A
#
# COMPACT_ATOMS: atom_id res chain seq x y z
N MET A 1 20.76 -18.18 -17.18
CA MET A 1 20.00 -16.99 -17.63
C MET A 1 19.49 -16.27 -16.40
N ASP A 2 19.71 -14.96 -16.32
CA ASP A 2 19.13 -14.14 -15.26
C ASP A 2 17.60 -14.10 -15.43
N LYS A 3 16.87 -14.51 -14.38
CA LYS A 3 15.39 -14.56 -14.35
C LYS A 3 14.80 -13.42 -13.54
N ARG A 4 15.64 -12.47 -13.11
CA ARG A 4 15.28 -11.41 -12.18
C ARG A 4 15.43 -10.04 -12.82
N LEU A 5 14.34 -9.29 -12.79
CA LEU A 5 14.31 -7.86 -13.07
C LEU A 5 14.44 -7.09 -11.74
N THR A 6 15.43 -6.21 -11.65
CA THR A 6 15.49 -5.18 -10.61
C THR A 6 15.43 -3.82 -11.29
N TRP A 7 14.37 -3.06 -11.05
CA TRP A 7 14.18 -1.75 -11.66
C TRP A 7 14.12 -0.67 -10.57
N HIS A 8 15.03 0.30 -10.68
CA HIS A 8 15.01 1.52 -9.89
C HIS A 8 14.42 2.65 -10.74
N TYR A 9 13.45 3.36 -10.18
CA TYR A 9 12.80 4.48 -10.85
C TYR A 9 12.37 5.52 -9.82
N THR A 10 12.15 6.72 -10.32
CA THR A 10 11.72 7.86 -9.53
C THR A 10 10.28 8.18 -9.86
N LEU A 11 9.47 8.45 -8.83
CA LEU A 11 8.10 8.90 -8.98
C LEU A 11 7.89 10.22 -8.24
N ARG A 12 7.08 11.09 -8.85
CA ARG A 12 6.49 12.25 -8.20
C ARG A 12 4.98 12.19 -8.42
N PRO A 13 4.21 11.74 -7.41
CA PRO A 13 2.79 11.40 -7.58
C PRO A 13 1.87 12.62 -7.68
N SER A 14 2.34 13.81 -7.28
CA SER A 14 1.61 15.06 -7.45
C SER A 14 2.55 16.23 -7.77
N PRO A 15 2.10 17.29 -8.46
CA PRO A 15 2.97 18.42 -8.83
C PRO A 15 3.61 19.16 -7.65
N LEU A 16 3.00 19.09 -6.47
CA LEU A 16 3.49 19.70 -5.23
C LEU A 16 4.09 18.66 -4.26
N GLY A 17 3.95 17.38 -4.58
CA GLY A 17 4.42 16.27 -3.77
C GLY A 17 5.92 16.06 -3.83
N ASP A 18 6.36 15.12 -3.00
CA ASP A 18 7.75 14.73 -2.87
C ASP A 18 8.20 13.85 -4.05
N GLU A 19 9.52 13.71 -4.18
CA GLU A 19 10.12 12.76 -5.09
C GLU A 19 10.50 11.48 -4.34
N TYR A 20 10.09 10.33 -4.88
CA TYR A 20 10.32 9.01 -4.28
C TYR A 20 11.21 8.17 -5.16
N ASN A 21 12.32 7.67 -4.60
CA ASN A 21 13.11 6.63 -5.27
C ASN A 21 12.53 5.27 -4.90
N VAL A 22 12.15 4.50 -5.91
CA VAL A 22 11.46 3.22 -5.77
C VAL A 22 12.30 2.11 -6.39
N LYS A 23 12.27 0.94 -5.75
CA LYS A 23 12.84 -0.30 -6.28
C LYS A 23 11.73 -1.34 -6.46
N MET A 24 11.56 -1.82 -7.69
CA MET A 24 10.79 -3.00 -8.00
C MET A 24 11.71 -4.19 -8.25
N VAL A 25 11.42 -5.32 -7.61
CA VAL A 25 12.08 -6.61 -7.85
C VAL A 25 11.04 -7.59 -8.35
N TYR A 26 11.27 -8.18 -9.51
CA TYR A 26 10.42 -9.21 -10.09
C TYR A 26 11.27 -10.40 -10.54
N GLU A 27 10.87 -11.59 -10.15
CA GLU A 27 11.50 -12.84 -10.56
C GLU A 27 10.46 -13.71 -11.24
N LEU A 28 10.82 -14.31 -12.38
CA LEU A 28 9.89 -15.17 -13.13
C LEU A 28 9.36 -16.30 -12.23
N GLY A 29 8.02 -16.43 -12.17
CA GLY A 29 7.33 -17.40 -11.31
C GLY A 29 7.03 -16.89 -9.89
N SER A 30 7.44 -15.66 -9.56
CA SER A 30 7.11 -14.99 -8.29
C SER A 30 6.27 -13.75 -8.52
N SER A 31 5.77 -13.12 -7.45
CA SER A 31 5.05 -11.86 -7.53
C SER A 31 6.00 -10.65 -7.37
N PRO A 32 5.78 -9.53 -8.10
CA PRO A 32 6.60 -8.33 -7.98
C PRO A 32 6.59 -7.73 -6.56
N LYS A 33 7.75 -7.30 -6.08
CA LYS A 33 7.93 -6.65 -4.77
C LYS A 33 8.41 -5.21 -4.97
N VAL A 34 7.73 -4.25 -4.36
CA VAL A 34 8.05 -2.83 -4.49
C VAL A 34 8.45 -2.24 -3.14
N TYR A 35 9.50 -1.42 -3.14
CA TYR A 35 10.06 -0.78 -1.96
C TYR A 35 10.31 0.69 -2.22
N VAL A 36 9.94 1.55 -1.26
CA VAL A 36 10.38 2.95 -1.26
C VAL A 36 11.75 3.02 -0.60
N LEU A 37 12.75 3.45 -1.36
CA LEU A 37 14.15 3.57 -0.91
C LEU A 37 14.45 4.95 -0.31
N ASN A 38 13.81 5.99 -0.85
CA ASN A 38 13.93 7.36 -0.36
C ASN A 38 12.59 8.09 -0.60
N PRO A 39 12.08 8.85 0.38
CA PRO A 39 12.56 8.95 1.77
C PRO A 39 12.46 7.62 2.54
N LYS A 40 13.38 7.41 3.48
CA LYS A 40 13.40 6.25 4.39
C LYS A 40 13.93 6.65 5.78
N PRO A 41 13.10 6.60 6.84
CA PRO A 41 11.70 6.19 6.83
C PRO A 41 10.79 7.20 6.11
N LEU A 42 9.68 6.71 5.56
CA LEU A 42 8.52 7.49 5.17
C LEU A 42 7.94 8.12 6.44
N ALA A 43 7.51 9.36 6.32
CA ALA A 43 6.86 10.07 7.40
C ALA A 43 5.56 9.36 7.81
N LEU A 44 5.19 9.54 9.08
CA LEU A 44 3.90 9.10 9.58
C LEU A 44 2.98 10.31 9.69
N ALA A 45 1.73 10.14 9.26
CA ALA A 45 0.69 11.13 9.46
C ALA A 45 0.48 11.39 10.97
N ARG A 46 -0.08 12.54 11.30
CA ARG A 46 -0.37 12.90 12.69
C ARG A 46 -1.21 11.82 13.37
N GLY A 47 -0.75 11.33 14.52
CA GLY A 47 -1.43 10.28 15.29
C GLY A 47 -1.27 8.86 14.74
N ALA A 48 -0.64 8.68 13.58
CA ALA A 48 -0.34 7.36 13.05
C ALA A 48 0.85 6.73 13.78
N LYS A 49 0.74 5.42 14.05
CA LYS A 49 1.83 4.63 14.65
C LYS A 49 2.61 3.80 13.63
N ARG A 50 2.09 3.66 12.41
CA ARG A 50 2.63 2.80 11.35
C ARG A 50 2.13 3.24 9.99
N LEU A 51 2.86 2.88 8.93
CA LEU A 51 2.40 3.10 7.56
C LEU A 51 1.17 2.23 7.26
N PRO A 52 0.15 2.76 6.58
CA PRO A 52 -0.93 1.97 6.02
C PRO A 52 -0.41 1.12 4.84
N HIS A 53 -1.08 -0.01 4.55
CA HIS A 53 -0.85 -0.78 3.32
C HIS A 53 0.62 -1.02 2.94
N VAL A 54 1.42 -1.45 3.91
CA VAL A 54 2.75 -2.03 3.68
C VAL A 54 2.78 -3.45 4.23
N TYR A 55 3.49 -4.32 3.51
CA TYR A 55 3.78 -5.67 3.95
C TYR A 55 4.94 -5.77 4.96
N ASP A 56 5.82 -4.77 4.96
CA ASP A 56 7.01 -4.70 5.83
C ASP A 56 7.28 -3.22 6.11
N GLN A 57 7.17 -2.82 7.38
CA GLN A 57 7.32 -1.42 7.81
C GLN A 57 8.78 -0.96 7.68
N GLU A 58 9.74 -1.79 8.11
CA GLU A 58 11.17 -1.43 8.13
C GLU A 58 11.76 -1.38 6.71
N LYS A 59 11.35 -2.31 5.84
CA LYS A 59 11.76 -2.31 4.43
C LYS A 59 10.94 -1.36 3.57
N GLN A 60 9.81 -0.85 4.08
CA GLN A 60 8.83 -0.06 3.32
C GLN A 60 8.34 -0.81 2.07
N ARG A 61 8.00 -2.10 2.25
CA ARG A 61 7.50 -2.94 1.16
C ARG A 61 6.02 -2.66 0.95
N LEU A 62 5.66 -2.04 -0.16
CA LEU A 62 4.28 -1.61 -0.42
C LEU A 62 3.34 -2.81 -0.62
N CYS A 63 2.12 -2.71 -0.10
CA CYS A 63 1.03 -3.64 -0.34
C CYS A 63 0.15 -3.13 -1.49
N LEU A 64 0.53 -3.48 -2.73
CA LEU A 64 -0.15 -2.99 -3.94
C LEU A 64 -1.30 -3.88 -4.41
N TYR A 65 -1.28 -5.16 -4.04
CA TYR A 65 -2.27 -6.18 -4.42
C TYR A 65 -2.15 -7.37 -3.47
N TYR A 66 -3.20 -8.16 -3.32
CA TYR A 66 -3.19 -9.43 -2.58
C TYR A 66 -2.41 -10.51 -3.32
N PRO A 67 -1.57 -11.29 -2.63
CA PRO A 67 -0.77 -12.33 -3.26
C PRO A 67 -1.60 -13.61 -3.57
N ASP A 68 -2.93 -13.55 -3.48
CA ASP A 68 -3.84 -14.67 -3.75
C ASP A 68 -4.04 -14.95 -5.26
N GLY A 69 -3.37 -14.18 -6.11
CA GLY A 69 -3.35 -14.34 -7.56
C GLY A 69 -4.59 -13.80 -8.28
N LYS A 70 -5.56 -13.23 -7.57
CA LYS A 70 -6.81 -12.72 -8.20
C LYS A 70 -6.64 -11.35 -8.84
N GLN A 71 -5.82 -10.49 -8.23
CA GLN A 71 -5.64 -9.11 -8.68
C GLN A 71 -4.53 -8.94 -9.70
N TRP A 72 -3.48 -9.77 -9.62
CA TRP A 72 -2.33 -9.69 -10.50
C TRP A 72 -1.89 -11.08 -10.94
N ASN A 73 -1.50 -11.21 -12.20
CA ASN A 73 -0.81 -12.38 -12.74
C ASN A 73 0.29 -11.95 -13.72
N SER A 74 1.19 -12.89 -14.05
CA SER A 74 2.40 -12.62 -14.84
C SER A 74 2.15 -12.21 -16.30
N SER A 75 0.93 -12.33 -16.83
CA SER A 75 0.60 -11.85 -18.18
C SER A 75 0.26 -10.36 -18.21
N MET A 76 0.07 -9.72 -17.06
CA MET A 76 -0.29 -8.31 -16.98
C MET A 76 0.95 -7.42 -17.12
N PRO A 77 0.91 -6.32 -17.91
CA PRO A 77 2.03 -5.42 -18.03
C PRO A 77 2.40 -4.77 -16.70
N LEU A 78 3.67 -4.88 -16.27
CA LEU A 78 4.17 -4.29 -15.02
C LEU A 78 3.95 -2.77 -14.97
N ALA A 79 4.12 -2.07 -16.10
CA ALA A 79 3.90 -0.63 -16.18
C ALA A 79 2.45 -0.21 -15.90
N LYS A 80 1.47 -0.99 -16.40
CA LYS A 80 0.03 -0.71 -16.23
C LYS A 80 -0.55 -1.28 -14.93
N THR A 81 0.23 -2.01 -14.17
CA THR A 81 -0.19 -2.63 -12.90
C THR A 81 0.72 -2.17 -11.78
N ILE A 82 1.86 -2.81 -11.59
CA ILE A 82 2.75 -2.57 -10.46
C ILE A 82 3.25 -1.13 -10.39
N VAL A 83 3.72 -0.56 -11.51
CA VAL A 83 4.20 0.83 -11.53
C VAL A 83 3.05 1.79 -11.30
N TRP A 84 1.89 1.56 -11.95
CA TRP A 84 0.69 2.38 -11.77
C TRP A 84 0.16 2.33 -10.33
N TRP A 85 0.03 1.15 -9.73
CA TRP A 85 -0.40 0.98 -8.35
C TRP A 85 0.62 1.56 -7.36
N THR A 86 1.92 1.55 -7.69
CA THR A 86 2.93 2.26 -6.90
C THR A 86 2.64 3.76 -6.88
N TYR A 87 2.35 4.33 -8.06
CA TYR A 87 1.97 5.74 -8.18
C TYR A 87 0.70 6.05 -7.37
N GLU A 88 -0.35 5.24 -7.52
CA GLU A 88 -1.61 5.42 -6.76
C GLU A 88 -1.38 5.33 -5.25
N TRP A 89 -0.59 4.35 -4.80
CA TRP A 89 -0.26 4.21 -3.39
C TRP A 89 0.46 5.46 -2.85
N LEU A 90 1.46 5.96 -3.57
CA LEU A 90 2.21 7.17 -3.18
C LEU A 90 1.31 8.42 -3.19
N TYR A 91 0.42 8.54 -4.17
CA TYR A 91 -0.56 9.63 -4.22
C TYR A 91 -1.49 9.62 -3.00
N HIS A 92 -2.03 8.44 -2.64
CA HIS A 92 -2.87 8.31 -1.45
C HIS A 92 -2.09 8.47 -0.13
N TYR A 93 -0.81 8.11 -0.11
CA TYR A 93 0.09 8.37 1.01
C TYR A 93 0.28 9.87 1.25
N GLU A 94 0.47 10.67 0.19
CA GLU A 94 0.58 12.14 0.34
C GLU A 94 -0.70 12.75 0.91
N ILE A 95 -1.86 12.29 0.44
CA ILE A 95 -3.15 12.71 1.00
C ILE A 95 -3.23 12.30 2.48
N TRP A 96 -2.90 11.06 2.81
CA TRP A 96 -2.94 10.52 4.17
C TRP A 96 -2.04 11.28 5.14
N LEU A 97 -0.88 11.76 4.71
CA LEU A 97 -0.03 12.65 5.48
C LEU A 97 -0.72 13.99 5.78
N GLY A 98 -1.46 14.54 4.82
CA GLY A 98 -2.15 15.82 4.93
C GLY A 98 -3.51 15.79 5.64
N THR A 99 -4.16 14.63 5.74
CA THR A 99 -5.53 14.47 6.27
C THR A 99 -5.59 13.86 7.68
N ASP A 100 -4.56 14.08 8.51
CA ASP A 100 -4.51 13.57 9.88
C ASP A 100 -4.85 12.06 9.99
N ASN A 101 -4.14 11.23 9.19
CA ASN A 101 -4.19 9.76 9.22
C ASN A 101 -5.46 9.11 8.60
N ASP A 102 -6.15 9.81 7.68
CA ASP A 102 -7.31 9.29 6.94
C ASP A 102 -6.91 8.75 5.55
N TRP A 103 -6.79 7.42 5.41
CA TRP A 103 -6.34 6.78 4.18
C TRP A 103 -7.46 6.70 3.14
N LYS A 104 -7.21 7.25 1.94
CA LYS A 104 -8.17 7.29 0.83
C LYS A 104 -7.92 6.28 -0.28
N GLY A 105 -6.84 5.50 -0.20
CA GLY A 105 -6.56 4.48 -1.20
C GLY A 105 -7.48 3.26 -1.08
N GLY A 106 -7.62 2.54 -2.19
CA GLY A 106 -8.33 1.27 -2.23
C GLY A 106 -7.59 0.13 -1.50
N GLY A 107 -8.12 -1.07 -1.65
CA GLY A 107 -7.58 -2.28 -1.01
C GLY A 107 -8.20 -2.56 0.36
N VAL A 108 -8.18 -3.82 0.77
CA VAL A 108 -8.70 -4.19 2.10
C VAL A 108 -7.61 -3.88 3.12
N HIS A 109 -7.91 -2.96 4.04
CA HIS A 109 -7.02 -2.68 5.16
C HIS A 109 -6.87 -3.93 6.02
N PRO A 110 -5.65 -4.41 6.34
CA PRO A 110 -5.48 -5.62 7.15
C PRO A 110 -5.96 -5.51 8.61
N PHE A 111 -6.71 -4.47 9.01
CA PHE A 111 -7.35 -4.41 10.33
C PHE A 111 -8.72 -3.71 10.28
N LYS A 112 -9.79 -4.51 10.41
CA LYS A 112 -11.02 -4.15 11.13
C LYS A 112 -11.47 -5.34 11.97
N ASN A 113 -10.80 -5.56 13.09
CA ASN A 113 -11.49 -6.14 14.26
C ASN A 113 -11.96 -4.96 15.12
N GLN A 114 -12.91 -4.19 14.59
CA GLN A 114 -13.84 -3.47 15.46
C GLN A 114 -15.05 -4.40 15.57
N PRO A 115 -15.45 -4.87 16.77
CA PRO A 115 -16.72 -5.56 16.90
C PRO A 115 -17.81 -4.63 16.36
N LYS A 116 -18.73 -5.16 15.54
CA LYS A 116 -19.90 -4.42 15.06
C LYS A 116 -20.67 -3.91 16.28
N ILE A 117 -20.51 -2.63 16.61
CA ILE A 117 -21.25 -1.98 17.70
C ILE A 117 -22.77 -2.10 17.45
N GLU A 118 -23.20 -2.18 16.19
CA GLU A 118 -24.60 -2.40 15.80
C GLU A 118 -25.19 -3.77 16.17
N GLU A 119 -24.39 -4.77 16.50
CA GLU A 119 -24.88 -6.10 16.92
C GLU A 119 -24.99 -6.19 18.46
N LEU A 120 -24.09 -5.50 19.17
CA LEU A 120 -24.11 -5.34 20.63
C LEU A 120 -25.31 -4.48 21.09
N GLU A 121 -25.60 -3.38 20.39
CA GLU A 121 -26.73 -2.49 20.73
C GLU A 121 -28.09 -3.16 20.54
N ARG A 122 -28.24 -4.00 19.50
CA ARG A 122 -29.46 -4.81 19.28
C ARG A 122 -29.68 -5.86 20.36
N SER A 123 -28.61 -6.52 20.82
CA SER A 123 -28.69 -7.52 21.88
C SER A 123 -29.05 -6.92 23.25
N ALA A 124 -28.67 -5.67 23.50
CA ALA A 124 -28.98 -4.95 24.75
C ALA A 124 -30.44 -4.45 24.81
N GLN A 125 -31.08 -4.23 23.66
CA GLN A 125 -32.47 -3.76 23.56
C GLN A 125 -33.52 -4.88 23.50
N THR A 126 -33.10 -6.12 23.29
CA THR A 126 -34.02 -7.28 23.22
C THR A 126 -34.21 -7.96 24.59
N ASN A 127 -33.50 -7.50 25.63
CA ASN A 127 -33.58 -8.03 27.00
C ASN A 127 -34.31 -7.08 27.97
N LYS A 128 -35.31 -6.34 27.50
CA LYS A 128 -36.17 -5.52 28.37
C LYS A 128 -37.65 -5.77 28.10
#